data_AF-A0A521RGS0-F1
#
_entry.id   AF-A0A521RGS0-F1
#
_cell.length_a   1.000
_cell.length_b   1.000
_cell.length_c   1.000
_cell.angle_alpha   90.00
_cell.angle_beta   90.00
_cell.angle_gamma   90.00
#
_symmetry.space_group_name_H-M   'P 1'
#
loop_
_entity.id
_entity.type
_entity.pdbx_description
1 polymer ?
#
loop_
_entity_poly.entity_id
_entity_poly.type
_entity_poly.pdbx_seq_one_letter_code
_entity_poly.pdbx_strand_id
1 'polypeptide(L)'
;MMSAEEFKQSGLDKLDPEELERLDRWLLQFLVHDSELVVKTDETIREMQKQPIRHRIVGHFRGWDGKTTFTLDNGQIWGQRVPSRYFASLEDPEVEISRNPLGYYELKVVETGRRVGVTRIK
;
A
#
# COMPACT_ATOMS: atom_id res chain seq x y z
N MET A 1 15.30 -32.20 -3.22
CA MET A 1 15.45 -31.79 -4.63
C MET A 1 14.28 -32.39 -5.37
N MET A 2 13.42 -31.57 -5.98
CA MET A 2 12.36 -32.10 -6.86
C MET A 2 12.95 -32.27 -8.26
N SER A 3 12.65 -33.41 -8.88
CA SER A 3 13.28 -33.88 -10.11
C SER A 3 12.70 -33.21 -11.36
N ALA A 4 13.54 -33.07 -12.38
CA ALA A 4 13.27 -32.45 -13.67
C ALA A 4 12.06 -33.02 -14.45
N GLU A 5 11.51 -34.16 -14.01
CA GLU A 5 10.42 -34.87 -14.67
C GLU A 5 9.03 -34.27 -14.37
N GLU A 6 8.79 -33.79 -13.15
CA GLU A 6 7.54 -33.09 -12.77
C GLU A 6 7.43 -31.70 -13.42
N PHE A 7 8.57 -31.10 -13.76
CA PHE A 7 8.66 -29.81 -14.43
C PHE A 7 8.21 -29.88 -15.90
N LYS A 8 8.38 -31.05 -16.55
CA LYS A 8 8.06 -31.27 -17.97
C LYS A 8 6.57 -31.48 -18.24
N GLN A 9 5.82 -32.01 -17.28
CA GLN A 9 4.40 -32.33 -17.46
C GLN A 9 3.45 -31.15 -17.21
N SER A 10 3.94 -30.06 -16.61
CA SER A 10 3.09 -28.91 -16.23
C SER A 10 3.02 -27.80 -17.30
N GLY A 11 3.66 -27.96 -18.47
CA GLY A 11 3.68 -26.94 -19.53
C GLY A 11 4.54 -25.71 -19.23
N LEU A 12 5.44 -25.81 -18.25
CA LEU A 12 6.38 -24.76 -17.82
C LEU A 12 7.67 -24.66 -18.66
N ASP A 13 7.79 -25.43 -19.75
CA ASP A 13 8.97 -25.48 -20.62
C ASP A 13 9.16 -24.25 -21.52
N LYS A 14 8.19 -23.31 -21.52
CA LYS A 14 8.21 -22.10 -22.38
C LYS A 14 8.58 -20.79 -21.69
N LEU A 15 9.07 -20.82 -20.46
CA LEU A 15 9.50 -19.61 -19.76
C LEU A 15 11.00 -19.63 -19.56
N ASP A 16 11.66 -18.86 -20.43
CA ASP A 16 13.06 -18.49 -20.39
C ASP A 16 13.42 -17.88 -19.01
N PRO A 17 14.65 -18.06 -18.49
CA PRO A 17 15.09 -17.45 -17.23
C PRO A 17 14.84 -15.93 -17.16
N GLU A 18 14.86 -15.24 -18.30
CA GLU A 18 14.53 -13.81 -18.38
C GLU A 18 13.04 -13.49 -18.13
N GLU A 19 12.13 -14.39 -18.49
CA GLU A 19 10.69 -14.20 -18.25
C GLU A 19 10.33 -14.44 -16.78
N LEU A 20 11.04 -15.36 -16.11
CA LEU A 20 10.93 -15.56 -14.67
C LEU A 20 11.40 -14.33 -13.90
N GLU A 21 12.49 -13.68 -14.31
CA GLU A 21 12.93 -12.42 -13.69
C GLU A 21 11.94 -11.26 -13.90
N ARG A 22 11.26 -11.23 -15.06
CA ARG A 22 10.20 -10.24 -15.29
C ARG A 22 8.97 -10.52 -14.45
N LEU A 23 8.59 -11.78 -14.30
CA LEU A 23 7.49 -12.18 -13.44
C LEU A 23 7.82 -11.90 -11.98
N ASP A 24 9.02 -12.25 -11.51
CA ASP A 24 9.48 -11.99 -10.15
C ASP A 24 9.49 -10.47 -9.85
N ARG A 25 9.99 -9.66 -10.79
CA ARG A 25 9.94 -8.20 -10.68
C ARG A 25 8.51 -7.64 -10.67
N TRP A 26 7.64 -8.16 -11.53
CA TRP A 26 6.22 -7.79 -11.55
C TRP A 26 5.53 -8.19 -10.25
N LEU A 27 5.83 -9.39 -9.74
CA LEU A 27 5.28 -9.92 -8.49
C LEU A 27 5.73 -9.06 -7.31
N LEU A 28 7.01 -8.68 -7.23
CA LEU A 28 7.51 -7.77 -6.19
C LEU A 28 6.84 -6.39 -6.28
N GLN A 29 6.67 -5.82 -7.47
CA GLN A 29 5.98 -4.54 -7.67
C GLN A 29 4.49 -4.61 -7.29
N PHE A 30 3.82 -5.73 -7.58
CA PHE A 30 2.41 -5.96 -7.27
C PHE A 30 2.17 -6.31 -5.79
N LEU A 31 3.05 -7.12 -5.19
CA LEU A 31 2.97 -7.54 -3.79
C LEU A 31 3.36 -6.43 -2.81
N VAL A 32 4.06 -5.39 -3.26
CA VAL A 32 4.19 -4.12 -2.52
C VAL A 32 2.82 -3.45 -2.31
N HIS A 33 1.86 -3.67 -3.21
CA HIS A 33 0.49 -3.15 -3.07
C HIS A 33 -0.43 -4.08 -2.25
N ASP A 34 -0.27 -5.41 -2.35
CA ASP A 34 -1.12 -6.42 -1.70
C ASP A 34 -0.37 -7.13 -0.53
N SER A 35 -0.44 -6.53 0.65
CA SER A 35 0.56 -6.70 1.72
C SER A 35 0.21 -7.72 2.82
N GLU A 36 -0.45 -8.83 2.51
CA GLU A 36 -0.75 -9.87 3.51
C GLU A 36 0.12 -11.13 3.37
N LEU A 37 0.64 -11.45 2.19
CA LEU A 37 1.42 -12.68 1.95
C LEU A 37 2.95 -12.53 2.05
N VAL A 38 3.49 -11.31 1.95
CA VAL A 38 4.96 -11.04 1.83
C VAL A 38 5.60 -10.53 3.13
N VAL A 39 4.89 -10.54 4.25
CA VAL A 39 5.42 -9.99 5.52
C VAL A 39 6.52 -10.87 6.13
N LYS A 40 6.71 -12.11 5.67
CA LYS A 40 7.62 -13.06 6.35
C LYS A 40 9.07 -13.12 5.86
N THR A 41 9.43 -12.64 4.65
CA THR A 41 10.70 -13.13 4.06
C THR A 41 11.74 -12.08 3.63
N ASP A 42 11.51 -10.76 3.64
CA ASP A 42 12.54 -9.84 3.11
C ASP A 42 12.76 -8.53 3.89
N GLU A 43 14.02 -8.27 4.23
CA GLU A 43 14.49 -7.05 4.91
C GLU A 43 14.25 -5.80 4.04
N THR A 44 14.31 -5.97 2.71
CA THR A 44 14.03 -4.94 1.70
C THR A 44 12.58 -4.43 1.78
N ILE A 45 11.62 -5.33 1.95
CA ILE A 45 10.18 -4.99 2.06
C ILE A 45 9.92 -4.23 3.37
N ARG A 46 10.62 -4.60 4.45
CA ARG A 46 10.54 -3.90 5.74
C ARG A 46 11.10 -2.49 5.65
N GLU A 47 12.12 -2.28 4.83
CA GLU A 47 12.70 -0.95 4.58
C GLU A 47 11.79 -0.09 3.70
N MET A 48 11.16 -0.68 2.67
CA MET A 48 10.17 0.01 1.84
C MET A 48 8.93 0.44 2.64
N GLN A 49 8.48 -0.36 3.62
CA GLN A 49 7.38 0.00 4.52
C GLN A 49 7.69 1.19 5.45
N LYS A 50 8.95 1.59 5.61
CA LYS A 50 9.32 2.78 6.38
C LYS A 50 9.17 4.07 5.57
N GLN A 51 9.13 3.98 4.24
CA GLN A 51 9.01 5.17 3.41
C GLN A 51 7.56 5.68 3.42
N PRO A 52 7.35 7.00 3.53
CA PRO A 52 6.03 7.57 3.39
C PRO A 52 5.51 7.32 1.96
N ILE A 53 4.31 6.76 1.85
CA ILE A 53 3.65 6.61 0.55
C ILE A 53 2.88 7.88 0.23
N ARG A 54 2.88 8.31 -1.03
CA ARG A 54 2.13 9.46 -1.50
C ARG A 54 1.10 9.02 -2.53
N HIS A 55 -0.15 9.36 -2.26
CA HIS A 55 -1.30 9.02 -3.08
C HIS A 55 -2.32 10.16 -3.03
N ARG A 56 -3.39 10.06 -3.81
CA ARG A 56 -4.51 10.99 -3.79
C ARG A 56 -5.75 10.31 -3.24
N ILE A 57 -6.53 11.06 -2.48
CA ILE A 57 -7.88 10.61 -2.11
C ILE A 57 -8.75 10.73 -3.35
N VAL A 58 -9.55 9.71 -3.66
CA VAL A 58 -10.43 9.74 -4.83
C VAL A 58 -11.67 10.59 -4.54
N GLY A 59 -11.91 11.59 -5.38
CA GLY A 59 -13.11 12.42 -5.39
C GLY A 59 -13.09 13.53 -4.35
N HIS A 60 -14.29 13.92 -3.91
CA HIS A 60 -14.48 15.10 -3.08
C HIS A 60 -14.16 14.85 -1.61
N PHE A 61 -13.14 15.54 -1.10
CA PHE A 61 -12.67 15.45 0.26
C PHE A 61 -13.23 16.59 1.14
N ARG A 62 -14.04 16.21 2.14
CA ARG A 62 -14.70 17.15 3.06
C ARG A 62 -13.99 17.31 4.42
N GLY A 63 -12.81 16.74 4.57
CA GLY A 63 -12.15 16.57 5.86
C GLY A 63 -12.56 15.27 6.55
N TRP A 64 -12.48 15.24 7.89
CA TRP A 64 -12.80 14.07 8.71
C TRP A 64 -13.50 14.43 10.01
N ASP A 65 -14.32 13.52 10.56
CA ASP A 65 -15.22 13.80 11.69
C ASP A 65 -15.03 12.89 12.93
N GLY A 66 -14.17 11.88 12.82
CA GLY A 66 -13.94 10.85 13.84
C GLY A 66 -14.19 9.43 13.33
N LYS A 67 -14.94 9.26 12.23
CA LYS A 67 -15.30 7.97 11.63
C LYS A 67 -15.06 7.93 10.11
N THR A 68 -14.23 8.84 9.63
CA THR A 68 -14.04 9.04 8.20
C THR A 68 -13.18 7.95 7.59
N THR A 69 -13.54 7.55 6.38
CA THR A 69 -12.79 6.58 5.57
C THR A 69 -12.24 7.29 4.34
N PHE A 70 -10.99 7.02 4.01
CA PHE A 70 -10.26 7.60 2.89
C PHE A 70 -9.99 6.49 1.86
N THR A 71 -10.48 6.67 0.64
CA THR A 71 -10.17 5.79 -0.48
C THR A 71 -9.10 6.46 -1.33
N LEU A 72 -8.00 5.76 -1.56
CA LEU A 72 -6.87 6.25 -2.34
C LEU A 72 -6.98 5.81 -3.81
N ASP A 73 -6.27 6.51 -4.69
CA ASP A 73 -6.23 6.22 -6.14
C ASP A 73 -5.72 4.81 -6.47
N ASN A 74 -4.88 4.24 -5.60
CA ASN A 74 -4.37 2.88 -5.73
C ASN A 74 -5.34 1.80 -5.21
N GLY A 75 -6.56 2.19 -4.83
CA GLY A 75 -7.60 1.29 -4.32
C GLY A 75 -7.50 0.97 -2.82
N GLN A 76 -6.48 1.44 -2.12
CA GLN A 76 -6.36 1.26 -0.67
C GLN A 76 -7.43 2.05 0.07
N ILE A 77 -7.89 1.49 1.19
CA ILE A 77 -8.90 2.10 2.03
C ILE A 77 -8.33 2.25 3.45
N TRP A 78 -8.35 3.48 3.96
CA TRP A 78 -7.83 3.83 5.26
C TRP A 78 -8.92 4.44 6.14
N GLY A 79 -9.08 3.92 7.35
CA GLY A 79 -10.04 4.41 8.33
C GLY A 79 -9.39 5.32 9.37
N GLN A 80 -10.08 6.37 9.76
CA GLN A 80 -9.68 7.19 10.89
C GLN A 80 -9.64 6.36 12.18
N ARG A 81 -8.52 6.46 12.90
CA ARG A 81 -8.30 5.76 14.17
C ARG A 81 -8.53 6.67 15.38
N VAL A 82 -8.12 7.93 15.28
CA VAL A 82 -8.17 8.89 16.41
C VAL A 82 -9.38 9.81 16.25
N PRO A 83 -10.22 10.00 17.28
CA PRO A 83 -11.36 10.91 17.23
C PRO A 83 -10.86 12.36 17.13
N SER A 84 -10.81 12.88 15.90
CA SER A 84 -10.49 14.28 15.62
C SER A 84 -11.39 14.79 14.51
N ARG A 85 -11.56 16.10 14.45
CA ARG A 85 -12.38 16.76 13.43
C ARG A 85 -11.57 17.76 12.66
N TYR A 86 -11.74 17.75 11.36
CA TYR A 86 -11.17 18.71 10.45
C TYR A 86 -12.13 18.86 9.28
N PHE A 87 -12.36 20.10 8.83
CA PHE A 87 -13.21 20.37 7.69
C PHE A 87 -12.37 21.05 6.61
N ALA A 88 -12.50 20.53 5.40
CA ALA A 88 -11.90 21.08 4.19
C ALA A 88 -12.86 20.83 3.03
N SER A 89 -12.57 21.42 1.89
CA SER A 89 -13.31 21.16 0.65
C SER A 89 -12.28 21.12 -0.47
N LEU A 90 -11.78 19.93 -0.75
CA LEU A 90 -10.74 19.69 -1.75
C LEU A 90 -11.22 18.64 -2.75
N GLU A 91 -10.68 18.69 -3.96
CA GLU A 91 -10.93 17.70 -5.01
C GLU A 91 -9.64 16.94 -5.26
N ASP A 92 -9.73 15.62 -5.14
CA ASP A 92 -8.61 14.67 -5.30
C ASP A 92 -7.30 15.07 -4.57
N PRO A 93 -7.36 15.44 -3.26
CA PRO A 93 -6.21 16.00 -2.57
C PRO A 93 -5.08 14.98 -2.42
N GLU A 94 -3.85 15.46 -2.54
CA GLU A 94 -2.66 14.67 -2.28
C GLU A 94 -2.46 14.42 -0.79
N VAL A 95 -2.20 13.16 -0.45
CA VAL A 95 -1.99 12.69 0.91
C VAL A 95 -0.72 11.85 1.02
N GLU A 96 -0.05 12.01 2.16
CA GLU A 96 1.13 11.27 2.54
C GLU A 96 0.79 10.37 3.72
N ILE A 97 1.00 9.06 3.58
CA ILE A 97 0.79 8.09 4.66
C ILE A 97 2.15 7.60 5.14
N SER A 98 2.43 7.84 6.41
CA SER A 98 3.71 7.48 7.05
C SER A 98 3.50 6.66 8.30
N ARG A 99 4.41 5.73 8.58
CA ARG A 99 4.42 4.97 9.82
C ARG A 99 5.29 5.67 10.87
N ASN A 100 4.71 5.96 12.03
CA ASN A 100 5.40 6.57 13.14
C ASN A 100 6.28 5.57 13.91
N PRO A 101 7.23 6.04 14.74
CA PRO A 101 8.08 5.18 15.56
C PRO A 101 7.31 4.23 16.49
N LEU A 102 6.07 4.57 16.85
CA LEU A 102 5.16 3.74 17.64
C LEU A 102 4.44 2.65 16.81
N GLY A 103 4.73 2.55 15.52
CA GLY A 103 4.18 1.55 14.61
C GLY A 103 2.80 1.89 14.02
N TYR A 104 2.27 3.07 14.30
CA TYR A 104 0.97 3.53 13.80
C TYR A 104 1.09 4.33 12.51
N TYR A 105 0.05 4.29 11.68
CA TYR A 105 -0.01 5.09 10.45
C TYR A 105 -0.66 6.44 10.70
N GLU A 106 -0.09 7.47 10.09
CA GLU A 106 -0.67 8.81 10.00
C GLU A 106 -0.88 9.17 8.54
N LEU A 107 -2.06 9.73 8.23
CA LEU A 107 -2.35 10.34 6.95
C LEU A 107 -2.21 11.85 7.10
N LYS A 108 -1.41 12.47 6.23
CA LYS A 108 -1.21 13.90 6.13
C LYS A 108 -1.75 14.40 4.80
N VAL A 109 -2.65 15.38 4.83
CA VAL A 109 -3.07 16.10 3.63
C VAL A 109 -2.00 17.13 3.27
N VAL A 110 -1.41 17.02 2.08
CA VAL A 110 -0.25 17.83 1.66
C VAL A 110 -0.62 19.31 1.57
N GLU A 111 -1.77 19.63 0.96
CA GLU A 111 -2.22 21.02 0.76
C GLU A 111 -2.45 21.78 2.07
N THR A 112 -2.94 21.09 3.10
CA THR A 112 -3.36 21.73 4.35
C THR A 112 -2.37 21.49 5.49
N GLY A 113 -1.43 20.55 5.31
CA GLY A 113 -0.50 20.07 6.33
C GLY A 113 -1.15 19.31 7.48
N ARG A 114 -2.48 19.14 7.47
CA ARG A 114 -3.24 18.50 8.56
C ARG A 114 -3.03 17.00 8.56
N ARG A 115 -2.96 16.42 9.76
CA ARG A 115 -2.68 15.01 9.98
C ARG A 115 -3.77 14.34 10.81
N VAL A 116 -3.98 13.06 10.56
CA VAL A 116 -4.87 12.21 11.34
C VAL A 116 -4.31 10.79 11.41
N GLY A 117 -4.37 10.17 12.59
CA GLY A 117 -4.02 8.76 12.74
C GLY A 117 -5.02 7.88 12.02
N VAL A 118 -4.52 6.94 11.20
CA VAL A 118 -5.33 6.04 10.37
C VAL A 118 -4.95 4.59 10.58
N THR A 119 -5.83 3.68 10.16
CA THR A 119 -5.58 2.25 10.05
C THR A 119 -5.98 1.76 8.67
N ARG A 120 -5.24 0.83 8.09
CA ARG A 120 -5.64 0.21 6.81
C ARG A 120 -6.87 -0.67 7.05
N ILE A 121 -7.85 -0.55 6.16
CA ILE A 121 -9.08 -1.37 6.12
C ILE A 121 -8.99 -2.38 4.97
N LYS A 122 -8.49 -1.94 3.80
CA LYS A 122 -8.33 -2.75 2.58
C LYS A 122 -7.08 -2.29 1.81
#